data_AF-A0A5N8YS95-F1
#
_entry.id   AF-A0A5N8YS95-F1
#
_cell.length_a   1.000
_cell.length_b   1.000
_cell.length_c   1.000
_cell.angle_alpha   90.00
_cell.angle_beta   90.00
_cell.angle_gamma   90.00
#
_symmetry.space_group_name_H-M   'P 1'
#
loop_
_entity.id
_entity.type
_entity.pdbx_description
1 polymer ?
#
loop_
_entity_poly.entity_id
_entity_poly.type
_entity_poly.pdbx_seq_one_letter_code
_entity_poly.pdbx_strand_id
1 'polypeptide(L)' 'MPKEMSESEALESAVKFSERYVQRGPYEFFPEKEVVEEVQKGLAENHRTQGYRYCP' A
#
# COMPACT_ATOMS: atom_id res chain seq x y z
N MET A 1 -2.78 10.09 13.39
CA MET A 1 -4.24 9.91 13.56
C MET A 1 -4.74 9.10 12.38
N PRO A 2 -5.61 8.09 12.60
CA PRO A 2 -6.37 7.46 11.52
C PRO A 2 -7.00 8.56 10.66
N LYS A 3 -6.77 8.52 9.35
CA LYS A 3 -7.47 9.42 8.43
C LYS A 3 -8.81 8.79 8.11
N GLU A 4 -9.87 9.60 8.07
CA GLU A 4 -11.10 9.17 7.44
C GLU A 4 -10.80 8.93 5.95
N MET A 5 -10.65 7.67 5.60
CA MET A 5 -10.41 7.19 4.23
C MET A 5 -11.32 5.99 4.02
N SER A 6 -12.00 5.97 2.89
CA SER A 6 -12.65 4.75 2.41
C SER A 6 -11.60 3.69 2.09
N GLU A 7 -12.05 2.43 2.03
CA GLU A 7 -11.18 1.30 1.69
C GLU A 7 -10.55 1.47 0.30
N SER A 8 -11.32 1.92 -0.68
CA SER A 8 -10.85 2.18 -2.04
C SER A 8 -9.81 3.30 -2.11
N GLU A 9 -10.00 4.40 -1.37
CA GLU A 9 -9.03 5.49 -1.29
C GLU A 9 -7.73 5.05 -0.61
N ALA A 10 -7.83 4.24 0.44
CA ALA A 10 -6.67 3.69 1.14
C ALA A 10 -5.87 2.76 0.23
N LEU A 11 -6.56 1.90 -0.53
CA LEU A 11 -5.94 0.99 -1.50
C LEU A 11 -5.27 1.76 -2.63
N GLU A 12 -5.96 2.70 -3.27
CA GLU A 12 -5.37 3.55 -4.32
C GLU A 12 -4.13 4.30 -3.80
N SER A 13 -4.18 4.77 -2.56
CA SER A 13 -3.03 5.40 -1.90
C SER A 13 -1.86 4.45 -1.68
N ALA A 14 -2.11 3.20 -1.29
CA ALA A 14 -1.09 2.17 -1.08
C ALA A 14 -0.46 1.72 -2.41
N VAL A 15 -1.26 1.57 -3.47
CA VAL A 15 -0.78 1.27 -4.83
C VAL A 15 0.16 2.39 -5.30
N LYS A 16 -0.30 3.65 -5.30
CA LYS A 16 0.52 4.81 -5.72
C LYS A 16 1.80 4.95 -4.89
N PHE A 17 1.75 4.63 -3.60
CA PHE A 17 2.93 4.64 -2.75
C PHE A 17 3.96 3.63 -3.23
N SER A 18 3.53 2.40 -3.51
CA SER A 18 4.37 1.30 -3.94
C SER A 18 4.97 1.55 -5.33
N GLU A 19 4.15 2.01 -6.27
CA GLU A 19 4.59 2.38 -7.64
C GLU A 19 5.66 3.48 -7.62
N ARG A 20 5.45 4.53 -6.82
CA ARG A 20 6.44 5.60 -6.67
C ARG A 20 7.75 5.10 -6.07
N TYR A 21 7.68 4.10 -5.19
CA TYR A 21 8.86 3.52 -4.55
C TYR A 21 9.71 2.73 -5.55
N VAL A 22 9.05 1.92 -6.39
CA VAL A 22 9.67 1.22 -7.52
C VAL A 22 10.22 2.21 -8.55
N GLN A 23 9.44 3.22 -8.94
CA GLN A 23 9.87 4.21 -9.94
C GLN A 23 11.10 5.02 -9.52
N ARG A 24 11.26 5.28 -8.22
CA ARG A 24 12.36 6.13 -7.69
C ARG A 24 13.58 5.33 -7.22
N GLY A 25 13.45 4.02 -7.09
CA GLY A 25 14.44 3.17 -6.43
C GLY A 25 15.03 2.11 -7.36
N PRO A 26 15.96 1.30 -6.84
CA PRO A 26 16.50 0.13 -7.53
C PRO A 26 15.59 -1.10 -7.39
N TYR A 27 14.38 -0.94 -6.84
CA TYR A 27 13.50 -2.05 -6.49
C TYR A 27 12.52 -2.35 -7.63
N GLU A 28 12.13 -3.61 -7.73
CA GLU A 28 11.07 -4.08 -8.59
C GLU A 28 9.97 -4.77 -7.78
N PHE A 29 8.78 -4.89 -8.37
CA PHE A 29 7.73 -5.69 -7.77
C PHE A 29 8.06 -7.17 -7.84
N PHE A 30 7.58 -7.90 -6.84
CA PHE A 30 7.63 -9.36 -6.90
C PHE A 30 6.83 -9.87 -8.12
N PRO A 31 7.27 -10.92 -8.82
CA PRO A 31 6.64 -11.35 -10.08
C PRO A 31 5.17 -11.78 -9.95
N GLU A 32 4.77 -12.30 -8.80
CA GLU A 32 3.39 -12.72 -8.52
C GLU A 32 2.55 -11.52 -8.10
N LYS A 33 1.63 -11.12 -8.98
CA LYS A 33 0.80 -9.92 -8.78
C LYS A 33 -0.11 -10.06 -7.58
N GLU A 34 -0.63 -11.25 -7.35
CA GLU A 34 -1.53 -11.57 -6.25
C GLU A 34 -0.85 -11.32 -4.89
N VAL A 35 0.45 -11.63 -4.79
CA VAL A 35 1.26 -11.35 -3.59
C VAL A 35 1.43 -9.85 -3.39
N VAL A 36 1.73 -9.12 -4.47
CA VAL A 36 1.87 -7.64 -4.42
C VAL A 36 0.56 -6.97 -4.01
N GLU A 37 -0.56 -7.42 -4.58
CA GLU A 37 -1.89 -6.91 -4.25
C GLU A 37 -2.25 -7.17 -2.78
N GLU A 38 -1.94 -8.35 -2.25
CA GLU A 38 -2.23 -8.70 -0.86
C GLU A 38 -1.44 -7.82 0.13
N VAL A 39 -0.15 -7.58 -0.17
CA VAL A 39 0.67 -6.64 0.60
C VAL A 39 0.10 -5.22 0.52
N GLN A 40 -0.32 -4.76 -0.66
CA GLN A 40 -0.89 -3.43 -0.84
C GLN A 40 -2.21 -3.25 -0.07
N LYS A 41 -3.07 -4.28 -0.01
CA LYS A 41 -4.27 -4.29 0.84
C LYS A 41 -3.91 -4.20 2.32
N GLY A 42 -2.92 -4.96 2.78
CA GLY A 42 -2.45 -4.88 4.16
C GLY A 42 -1.90 -3.50 4.53
N LEU A 43 -1.12 -2.88 3.64
CA LEU A 43 -0.63 -1.51 3.81
C LEU A 43 -1.79 -0.50 3.87
N ALA A 44 -2.81 -0.67 3.03
CA ALA A 44 -4.00 0.16 3.01
C ALA A 44 -4.79 0.07 4.32
N GLU A 45 -5.02 -1.15 4.82
CA GLU A 45 -5.75 -1.37 6.07
C GLU A 45 -5.02 -0.78 7.28
N ASN A 46 -3.69 -0.96 7.34
CA ASN A 46 -2.87 -0.34 8.38
C ASN A 46 -2.91 1.19 8.29
N HIS A 47 -2.88 1.76 7.09
CA HIS A 47 -2.99 3.21 6.92
C HIS A 47 -4.34 3.74 7.40
N ARG A 48 -5.43 3.01 7.13
CA ARG A 48 -6.79 3.37 7.54
C ARG A 48 -6.99 3.26 9.04
N THR A 49 -6.59 2.14 9.64
CA THR A 49 -6.88 1.83 11.06
C THR A 49 -5.84 2.37 12.03
N GLN A 50 -4.56 2.41 11.63
CA GLN A 50 -3.44 2.84 12.48
C GLN A 50 -2.89 4.21 12.09
N GLY A 51 -3.28 4.76 10.94
CA GLY A 51 -2.78 6.03 10.42
C GLY A 51 -1.41 5.95 9.71
N TYR A 52 -0.80 4.76 9.63
CA TYR A 52 0.49 4.52 8.98
C TYR A 52 0.52 3.17 8.26
N ARG A 53 1.33 3.05 7.20
CA ARG A 53 1.49 1.82 6.41
C ARG A 53 2.50 0.87 7.06
N TYR A 54 2.16 0.32 8.23
CA TYR A 54 2.99 -0.71 8.87
C TYR A 54 3.09 -1.96 7.99
N CYS A 55 4.18 -2.72 8.16
CA CYS A 55 4.31 -4.02 7.52
C CYS A 55 3.11 -4.90 7.90
N PRO A 56 2.33 -5.37 6.92
CA PRO A 56 1.21 -6.28 7.16
C PRO A 56 1.69 -7.71 7.44
#